data_AF-A0A645FKA9-F1
#
_entry.id   AF-A0A645FKA9-F1
#
_cell.length_a   1.000
_cell.length_b   1.000
_cell.length_c   1.000
_cell.angle_alpha   90.00
_cell.angle_beta   90.00
_cell.angle_gamma   90.00
#
_symmetry.space_group_name_H-M   'P 1'
#
loop_
_entity.id
_entity.type
_entity.pdbx_description
1 polymer ?
#
loop_
_entity_poly.entity_id
_entity_poly.type
_entity_poly.pdbx_seq_one_letter_code
_entity_poly.pdbx_strand_id
1 'polypeptide(L)' 'MKIYLDASAEERARRRSLEIEQRGGKADYDEILAAIRKRDQIDSSREVAPLKPASDAHIIGSDGKDIEAVLAETLHLLDL' A
#
# COMPACT_ATOMS: atom_id res chain seq x y z
N MET A 1 13.55 14.11 -4.18
CA MET A 1 12.84 12.89 -4.63
C MET A 1 11.63 12.66 -3.73
N LYS A 2 10.45 12.39 -4.31
CA LYS A 2 9.22 12.01 -3.57
C LYS A 2 8.75 10.65 -4.10
N ILE A 3 8.30 9.78 -3.21
CA ILE A 3 7.80 8.44 -3.57
C ILE A 3 6.35 8.32 -3.11
N TYR A 4 5.51 7.78 -3.99
CA TYR A 4 4.17 7.32 -3.68
C TYR A 4 4.15 5.80 -3.84
N LEU A 5 4.21 5.09 -2.71
CA LEU A 5 4.16 3.62 -2.69
C LEU A 5 2.70 3.17 -2.68
N ASP A 6 2.32 2.31 -3.62
CA ASP A 6 0.95 1.82 -3.75
C ASP A 6 0.89 0.30 -3.89
N ALA A 7 -0.29 -0.25 -3.65
CA ALA A 7 -0.65 -1.65 -3.84
C ALA A 7 -2.17 -1.78 -3.96
N SER A 8 -2.63 -2.81 -4.68
CA SER A 8 -4.05 -3.13 -4.72
C SER A 8 -4.61 -3.35 -3.31
N ALA A 9 -5.91 -3.07 -3.14
CA ALA A 9 -6.59 -3.29 -1.87
C ALA A 9 -6.54 -4.78 -1.50
N GLU A 10 -6.60 -5.65 -2.50
CA GLU A 10 -6.50 -7.10 -2.43
C GLU A 10 -5.13 -7.54 -1.91
N GLU A 11 -4.03 -7.02 -2.47
CA GLU A 11 -2.68 -7.34 -1.98
C GLU A 11 -2.48 -6.87 -0.54
N ARG A 12 -2.95 -5.66 -0.20
CA ARG A 12 -2.89 -5.13 1.17
C ARG A 12 -3.73 -5.96 2.14
N ALA A 13 -4.91 -6.40 1.72
CA ALA A 13 -5.77 -7.29 2.53
C ALA A 13 -5.11 -8.67 2.73
N ARG A 14 -4.50 -9.24 1.69
CA ARG A 14 -3.77 -10.52 1.76
C ARG A 14 -2.61 -10.43 2.76
N ARG A 15 -1.77 -9.40 2.63
CA ARG A 15 -0.63 -9.17 3.55
C ARG A 15 -1.09 -9.01 4.99
N ARG A 16 -2.16 -8.23 5.21
CA ARG A 16 -2.72 -8.01 6.54
C ARG A 16 -3.30 -9.27 7.16
N SER A 17 -4.00 -10.08 6.36
CA SER A 17 -4.56 -11.37 6.80
C SER A 17 -3.45 -12.31 7.26
N LEU A 18 -2.41 -12.45 6.43
CA LEU A 18 -1.23 -13.27 6.76
C LEU A 18 -0.52 -12.78 8.03
N GLU A 19 -0.35 -11.47 8.20
CA GLU A 19 0.26 -10.89 9.41
C GLU A 19 -0.53 -11.23 10.68
N ILE A 20 -1.86 -11.20 10.62
CA ILE A 20 -2.73 -11.55 11.75
C ILE A 20 -2.60 -13.04 12.10
N GLU A 21 -2.66 -13.91 11.08
CA GLU A 21 -2.53 -15.36 11.24
C GLU A 21 -1.16 -15.76 11.80
N GLN A 22 -0.08 -15.14 11.31
CA GLN A 22 1.29 -15.37 11.81
C GLN A 22 1.45 -14.99 13.29
N ARG A 23 0.63 -14.08 13.79
CA ARG A 23 0.60 -13.68 15.21
C ARG A 23 -0.36 -14.54 16.06
N GLY A 24 -0.92 -15.60 15.48
CA GLY A 24 -1.88 -16.49 16.16
C GLY A 24 -3.30 -15.94 16.22
N GLY A 25 -3.60 -14.87 15.49
CA GLY A 25 -4.95 -14.32 15.35
C GLY A 25 -5.77 -15.06 14.29
N LYS A 26 -7.07 -14.75 14.24
CA LYS A 26 -7.97 -15.18 13.16
C LYS A 26 -8.24 -13.99 12.25
N ALA A 27 -7.93 -14.12 10.97
CA ALA A 27 -8.23 -13.11 9.95
C ALA A 27 -9.55 -13.42 9.25
N ASP A 28 -10.32 -12.37 8.95
CA ASP A 28 -11.43 -12.39 7.98
C ASP A 28 -11.00 -11.51 6.80
N TYR A 29 -10.64 -12.14 5.69
CA TYR A 29 -10.12 -11.45 4.51
C TYR A 29 -11.13 -10.44 3.94
N ASP A 30 -12.41 -10.81 3.88
CA ASP A 30 -13.45 -9.98 3.29
C ASP A 30 -13.74 -8.75 4.15
N GLU A 31 -13.75 -8.92 5.48
CA GLU A 31 -13.86 -7.80 6.42
C GLU A 31 -12.66 -6.84 6.29
N ILE A 32 -11.44 -7.40 6.22
CA ILE A 32 -10.21 -6.61 6.07
C ILE A 32 -10.22 -5.84 4.74
N LEU A 33 -10.59 -6.49 3.63
CA LEU A 33 -10.66 -5.87 2.31
C LEU A 33 -11.69 -4.74 2.29
N ALA A 34 -12.88 -4.95 2.87
CA ALA A 34 -13.92 -3.94 2.97
C ALA A 34 -13.45 -2.72 3.79
N ALA A 35 -12.77 -2.96 4.91
CA ALA A 35 -12.21 -1.90 5.75
C ALA A 35 -11.14 -1.10 5.01
N ILE A 36 -10.25 -1.77 4.27
CA ILE A 36 -9.21 -1.14 3.46
C ILE A 36 -9.83 -0.26 2.38
N ARG A 37 -10.74 -0.80 1.55
CA ARG A 37 -11.40 -0.02 0.48
C ARG A 37 -12.15 1.19 1.02
N LYS A 38 -12.86 1.03 2.14
CA LYS A 38 -13.56 2.14 2.80
C LYS A 38 -12.58 3.24 3.23
N ARG A 39 -11.46 2.86 3.85
CA ARG A 39 -10.43 3.81 4.27
C ARG A 39 -9.82 4.53 3.07
N ASP A 40 -9.44 3.80 2.03
CA ASP A 40 -8.83 4.37 0.83
C ASP A 40 -9.76 5.37 0.15
N GLN A 41 -11.07 5.06 0.08
CA GLN A 41 -12.08 5.97 -0.44
C GLN A 41 -12.14 7.26 0.38
N ILE A 42 -12.20 7.15 1.71
CA ILE A 42 -12.25 8.32 2.62
C ILE A 42 -10.97 9.16 2.49
N ASP A 43 -9.80 8.53 2.50
CA ASP A 43 -8.52 9.21 2.47
C ASP A 43 -8.26 9.90 1.12
N SER A 44 -8.66 9.29 0.00
CA SER A 44 -8.48 9.86 -1.34
C SER A 44 -9.51 10.94 -1.68
N SER A 45 -10.72 10.89 -1.11
CA SER A 45 -11.79 11.85 -1.44
C SER A 45 -11.98 12.98 -0.43
N ARG A 46 -11.23 13.03 0.68
CA ARG A 46 -11.37 14.12 1.67
C ARG A 46 -10.97 15.47 1.09
N GLU A 47 -11.69 16.53 1.45
CA GLU A 47 -11.45 17.89 0.93
C GLU A 47 -10.09 18.46 1.35
N VAL A 48 -9.70 18.20 2.60
CA VAL A 48 -8.45 18.73 3.17
C VAL A 48 -7.35 17.67 3.10
N ALA A 49 -6.26 18.00 2.40
CA ALA A 49 -5.08 17.16 2.23
C ALA A 49 -5.40 15.72 1.77
N PRO A 50 -6.10 15.50 0.63
CA PRO A 50 -6.42 14.17 0.13
C PRO A 50 -5.15 13.33 -0.08
N LEU A 51 -5.25 12.03 0.16
CA LEU A 51 -4.20 11.08 -0.16
C LEU A 51 -4.15 10.90 -1.69
N LYS A 52 -3.18 11.57 -2.32
CA LYS A 52 -2.90 11.49 -3.75
C LYS A 52 -1.40 11.70 -3.99
N PRO A 53 -0.84 11.15 -5.09
CA PRO A 53 0.54 11.42 -5.44
C PRO A 53 0.77 12.92 -5.67
N ALA A 54 1.95 13.41 -5.25
CA ALA A 54 2.41 14.72 -5.68
C ALA A 54 2.72 14.70 -7.18
N SER A 55 2.65 15.85 -7.85
CA SER A 55 2.89 15.96 -9.30
C SER A 55 4.30 15.50 -9.72
N ASP A 56 5.25 15.56 -8.80
CA ASP A 56 6.66 15.16 -8.95
C ASP A 56 7.00 13.88 -8.17
N ALA A 57 6.01 13.09 -7.77
CA ALA A 57 6.24 11.82 -7.09
C ALA A 57 6.48 10.67 -8.08
N HIS A 58 7.46 9.82 -7.78
CA HIS A 58 7.61 8.52 -8.41
C HIS A 58 6.63 7.54 -7.78
N ILE A 59 5.78 6.91 -8.60
CA ILE A 59 4.82 5.91 -8.15
C ILE A 59 5.50 4.54 -8.20
N ILE A 60 5.58 3.87 -7.06
CA ILE A 60 6.09 2.50 -6.97
C ILE A 60 4.92 1.58 -6.64
N GLY A 61 4.57 0.68 -7.55
CA GLY A 61 3.61 -0.38 -7.30
C GLY A 61 4.29 -1.57 -6.62
N SER A 62 3.77 -2.02 -5.48
CA SER A 62 4.36 -3.12 -4.69
C SER A 62 3.62 -4.45 -4.81
N ASP A 63 2.57 -4.56 -5.64
CA ASP A 63 1.90 -5.83 -5.91
C ASP A 63 2.87 -6.88 -6.44
N GLY A 64 2.86 -8.07 -5.82
CA GLY A 64 3.76 -9.16 -6.18
C GLY A 64 5.25 -8.93 -5.88
N LYS A 65 5.62 -7.78 -5.29
CA LYS A 65 7.00 -7.47 -4.88
C LYS A 65 7.21 -7.79 -3.40
N ASP A 66 8.38 -8.34 -3.09
CA ASP A 66 8.87 -8.41 -1.71
C ASP A 66 9.54 -7.09 -1.32
N ILE A 67 10.00 -7.03 -0.07
CA ILE A 67 10.62 -5.83 0.49
C ILE A 67 11.93 -5.47 -0.23
N GLU A 68 12.71 -6.46 -0.66
CA GLU A 68 14.00 -6.26 -1.32
C GLU A 68 13.81 -5.67 -2.72
N ALA A 69 12.82 -6.15 -3.47
CA ALA A 69 12.48 -5.61 -4.79
C ALA A 69 12.01 -4.14 -4.70
N VAL A 70 11.16 -3.80 -3.71
CA VAL A 70 10.72 -2.42 -3.49
C VAL A 70 11.89 -1.53 -3.08
N LEU A 71 12.78 -2.03 -2.22
CA LEU A 71 13.98 -1.32 -1.79
C LEU A 71 14.93 -1.05 -2.95
N ALA A 72 15.23 -2.06 -3.77
CA ALA A 72 16.11 -1.94 -4.93
C ALA A 72 15.59 -0.90 -5.94
N GLU A 73 14.28 -0.92 -6.24
CA GLU A 73 13.66 0.09 -7.12
C GLU A 73 13.73 1.49 -6.50
N THR A 74 13.51 1.60 -5.20
CA THR A 74 13.61 2.88 -4.47
C THR A 74 15.03 3.46 -4.52
N LEU A 75 16.05 2.61 -4.32
CA LEU A 75 17.46 3.02 -4.39
C LEU A 75 17.86 3.43 -5.82
N HIS A 76 17.37 2.72 -6.84
CA HIS A 76 17.64 3.08 -8.23
C HIS A 76 17.16 4.50 -8.58
N LEU A 77 16.06 4.97 -7.97
CA LEU A 77 15.56 6.33 -8.16
C LEU A 77 16.38 7.42 -7.44
N LEU A 78 17.22 7.04 -6.45
CA LEU A 78 18.11 7.98 -5.74
C LEU A 78 19.42 8.24 -6.49
N ASP A 79 19.86 7.27 -7.29
CA ASP A 79 21.12 7.31 -8.03
C ASP A 79 21.00 7.97 -9.43
N LEU A 80 19.77 8.38 -9.80
CA LEU A 80 19.44 9.14 -11.02
C LEU A 80 19.37 10.64 -10.73
#